data_AF-A0A9Q1MZ93-F1
#
_entry.id   AF-A0A9Q1MZ93-F1
#
_cell.length_a   1.000
_cell.length_b   1.000
_cell.length_c   1.000
_cell.angle_alpha   90.00
_cell.angle_beta   90.00
_cell.angle_gamma   90.00
#
_symmetry.space_group_name_H-M   'P 1'
#
loop_
_entity.id
_entity.type
_entity.pdbx_description
1 polymer ?
#
loop_
_entity_poly.entity_id
_entity_poly.type
_entity_poly.pdbx_seq_one_letter_code
_entity_poly.pdbx_strand_id
1 'polypeptide(L)'
;MGCIQLLLGSLVILVSLSSLFRFYSAGFFLHDEDICRHFYGVKDVYNSFDIGALSSRVDEVLDKMDSLQEKIELVVQEMEKNKDDLEKGCIPKLECKRFLEDEVIKPLYSAHIALRQIRLPRIEGNGRHACVSMKKELEEYMDYDIGSYCKDDWNFAQKLLINGCDPLPRRRCLTRASKLYQKPYPINESLWRIPDGRNVRWSNYLCRNYECLSSRNPKRGYTKCTGCFEMEKEELKRVTNSSLAVDFFIKDV
;
A
#
# COMPACT_ATOMS: atom_id res chain seq x y z
N MET A 1 -63.84 -10.30 -16.82
CA MET A 1 -62.87 -9.27 -17.28
C MET A 1 -61.83 -8.94 -16.21
N GLY A 2 -62.21 -8.72 -14.93
CA GLY A 2 -61.25 -8.35 -13.86
C GLY A 2 -60.22 -9.42 -13.45
N CYS A 3 -60.54 -10.71 -13.53
CA CYS A 3 -59.59 -11.78 -13.13
C CYS A 3 -58.35 -11.83 -14.02
N ILE A 4 -58.48 -11.53 -15.30
CA ILE A 4 -57.35 -11.54 -16.25
C ILE A 4 -56.39 -10.39 -15.95
N GLN A 5 -56.91 -9.22 -15.56
CA GLN A 5 -56.08 -8.07 -15.18
C GLN A 5 -55.31 -8.32 -13.87
N LEU A 6 -55.91 -9.02 -12.91
CA LEU A 6 -55.22 -9.39 -11.65
C LEU A 6 -54.10 -10.40 -11.89
N LEU A 7 -54.31 -11.37 -12.78
CA LEU A 7 -53.28 -12.35 -13.14
C LEU A 7 -52.09 -11.69 -13.86
N LEU A 8 -52.37 -10.79 -14.81
CA LEU A 8 -51.32 -10.06 -15.53
C LEU A 8 -50.56 -9.10 -14.59
N GLY A 9 -51.26 -8.43 -13.68
CA GLY A 9 -50.62 -7.55 -12.67
C GLY A 9 -49.70 -8.32 -11.73
N SER A 10 -50.14 -9.48 -11.23
CA SER A 10 -49.34 -10.34 -10.35
C SER A 10 -48.07 -10.86 -11.05
N LEU A 11 -48.17 -11.23 -12.33
CA LEU A 11 -47.04 -11.71 -13.13
C LEU A 11 -45.96 -10.63 -13.28
N VAL A 12 -46.34 -9.38 -13.55
CA VAL A 12 -45.39 -8.26 -13.71
C VAL A 12 -44.63 -7.97 -12.41
N ILE A 13 -45.32 -8.05 -11.27
CA ILE A 13 -44.70 -7.85 -9.94
C ILE A 13 -43.70 -8.97 -9.65
N LEU A 14 -44.05 -10.23 -9.94
CA LEU A 14 -43.15 -11.38 -9.74
C LEU A 14 -41.89 -11.31 -10.61
N VAL A 15 -42.01 -10.90 -11.87
CA VAL A 15 -40.85 -10.71 -12.77
C VAL A 15 -39.97 -9.57 -12.26
N SER A 16 -40.58 -8.47 -11.80
CA SER A 16 -39.85 -7.32 -11.25
C SER A 16 -39.09 -7.68 -9.98
N LEU A 17 -39.72 -8.39 -9.03
CA LEU A 17 -39.06 -8.87 -7.80
C LEU A 17 -37.96 -9.88 -8.09
N SER A 18 -38.15 -10.77 -9.06
CA SER A 18 -37.13 -11.75 -9.47
C SER A 18 -35.90 -11.08 -10.10
N SER A 19 -36.11 -10.02 -10.88
CA SER A 19 -35.01 -9.22 -11.44
C SER A 19 -34.25 -8.47 -10.35
N LEU A 20 -34.96 -7.84 -9.40
CA LEU A 20 -34.35 -7.17 -8.24
C LEU A 20 -33.56 -8.15 -7.37
N PHE A 21 -34.08 -9.35 -7.13
CA PHE A 21 -33.38 -10.38 -6.37
C PHE A 21 -32.10 -10.87 -7.07
N ARG A 22 -32.10 -10.99 -8.41
CA ARG A 22 -30.88 -11.27 -9.18
C ARG A 22 -29.85 -10.14 -9.12
N PHE A 23 -30.30 -8.89 -9.16
CA PHE A 23 -29.42 -7.73 -8.98
C PHE A 23 -28.84 -7.64 -7.56
N TYR A 24 -29.62 -7.98 -6.52
CA TYR A 24 -29.18 -7.94 -5.13
C TYR A 24 -28.31 -9.14 -4.73
N SER A 25 -28.63 -10.36 -5.19
CA SER A 25 -27.87 -11.57 -4.86
C SER A 25 -26.49 -11.60 -5.49
N ALA A 26 -26.30 -11.00 -6.68
CA ALA A 26 -24.99 -10.83 -7.29
C ALA A 26 -24.06 -9.87 -6.49
N GLY A 27 -24.62 -9.02 -5.63
CA GLY A 27 -23.86 -8.10 -4.78
C GLY A 27 -23.46 -8.65 -3.40
N PHE A 28 -23.91 -9.86 -3.02
CA PHE A 28 -23.78 -10.35 -1.64
C PHE A 28 -22.75 -11.49 -1.44
N PHE A 29 -22.24 -12.11 -2.51
CA PHE A 29 -21.43 -13.34 -2.40
C PHE A 29 -19.90 -13.19 -2.59
N LEU A 30 -19.35 -11.98 -2.71
CA LEU A 30 -17.89 -11.80 -2.78
C LEU A 30 -17.33 -11.45 -1.40
N HIS A 31 -16.68 -12.41 -0.77
CA HIS A 31 -15.88 -12.22 0.45
C HIS A 31 -14.73 -11.24 0.14
N ASP A 32 -14.81 -10.06 0.77
CA ASP A 32 -14.01 -8.87 0.52
C ASP A 32 -12.69 -8.83 1.33
N GLU A 33 -12.41 -9.84 2.16
CA GLU A 33 -11.31 -9.78 3.15
C GLU A 33 -9.91 -10.10 2.57
N ASP A 34 -9.80 -10.74 1.40
CA ASP A 34 -8.50 -11.16 0.85
C ASP A 34 -7.85 -10.13 -0.11
N ILE A 35 -8.63 -9.19 -0.66
CA ILE A 35 -8.17 -8.23 -1.67
C ILE A 35 -7.31 -7.12 -1.04
N CYS A 36 -7.65 -6.66 0.17
CA CYS A 36 -6.95 -5.55 0.81
C CYS A 36 -5.55 -5.89 1.36
N ARG A 37 -5.21 -7.16 1.58
CA ARG A 37 -3.86 -7.54 2.02
C ARG A 37 -2.80 -7.49 0.91
N HIS A 38 -3.20 -7.45 -0.36
CA HIS A 38 -2.27 -7.42 -1.50
C HIS A 38 -1.92 -6.00 -2.00
N PHE A 39 -2.63 -4.96 -1.56
CA PHE A 39 -2.45 -3.60 -2.10
C PHE A 39 -1.30 -2.79 -1.47
N TYR A 40 -0.75 -3.20 -0.32
CA TYR A 40 0.27 -2.42 0.42
C TYR A 40 1.73 -2.82 0.16
N GLY A 41 2.01 -3.54 -0.92
CA GLY A 41 3.37 -3.97 -1.28
C GLY A 41 3.85 -3.36 -2.61
N VAL A 42 3.79 -2.05 -2.80
CA VAL A 42 4.34 -1.40 -4.01
C VAL A 42 5.56 -0.56 -3.63
N LYS A 43 6.74 -1.10 -3.94
CA LYS A 43 8.07 -0.51 -3.73
C LYS A 43 8.81 -0.42 -5.06
N ASP A 44 8.19 0.12 -6.11
CA ASP A 44 8.80 0.14 -7.45
C ASP A 44 9.28 1.53 -7.89
N VAL A 45 10.19 2.09 -7.08
CA VAL A 45 11.21 3.04 -7.57
C VAL A 45 12.54 2.28 -7.87
N TYR A 46 12.56 0.95 -7.73
CA TYR A 46 13.81 0.16 -7.62
C TYR A 46 14.29 -0.52 -8.92
N ASN A 47 13.91 -0.05 -10.11
CA ASN A 47 14.39 -0.67 -11.36
C ASN A 47 15.87 -0.38 -11.71
N SER A 48 16.61 0.35 -10.86
CA SER A 48 18.07 0.52 -11.00
C SER A 48 18.88 -0.15 -9.88
N PHE A 49 18.24 -0.72 -8.87
CA PHE A 49 18.92 -1.21 -7.68
C PHE A 49 18.62 -2.69 -7.51
N ASP A 50 19.67 -3.52 -7.53
CA ASP A 50 19.56 -4.98 -7.47
C ASP A 50 19.07 -5.41 -6.07
N ILE A 51 17.74 -5.49 -5.91
CA ILE A 51 17.06 -5.79 -4.63
C ILE A 51 17.51 -7.15 -4.09
N GLY A 52 17.86 -8.11 -4.96
CA GLY A 52 18.39 -9.41 -4.56
C GLY A 52 19.76 -9.28 -3.88
N ALA A 53 20.67 -8.49 -4.47
CA ALA A 53 21.96 -8.19 -3.87
C ALA A 53 21.82 -7.43 -2.55
N LEU A 54 20.85 -6.51 -2.46
CA LEU A 54 20.54 -5.83 -1.20
C LEU A 54 20.02 -6.78 -0.13
N SER A 55 19.05 -7.63 -0.46
CA SER A 55 18.47 -8.59 0.50
C SER A 55 19.55 -9.49 1.08
N SER A 56 20.41 -10.04 0.24
CA SER A 56 21.52 -10.87 0.69
C SER A 56 22.49 -10.11 1.60
N ARG A 57 22.76 -8.83 1.33
CA ARG A 57 23.63 -8.01 2.19
C ARG A 57 22.98 -7.61 3.50
N VAL A 58 21.67 -7.33 3.49
CA VAL A 58 20.91 -7.01 4.71
C VAL A 58 20.85 -8.24 5.62
N ASP A 59 20.62 -9.43 5.06
CA ASP A 59 20.66 -10.69 5.82
C ASP A 59 22.05 -10.91 6.45
N GLU A 60 23.15 -10.69 5.71
CA GLU A 60 24.51 -10.79 6.25
C GLU A 60 24.79 -9.77 7.39
N VAL A 61 24.25 -8.56 7.28
CA VAL A 61 24.39 -7.52 8.31
C VAL A 61 23.60 -7.92 9.57
N LEU A 62 22.39 -8.45 9.42
CA LEU A 62 21.57 -8.95 10.53
C LEU A 62 22.31 -10.05 11.31
N ASP A 63 22.92 -11.02 10.61
CA ASP A 63 23.71 -12.09 11.24
C ASP A 63 24.93 -11.54 12.01
N LYS A 64 25.63 -10.53 11.45
CA LYS A 64 26.75 -9.88 12.13
C LYS A 64 26.30 -9.08 13.36
N MET A 65 25.14 -8.42 13.30
CA MET A 65 24.58 -7.69 14.44
C MET A 65 24.18 -8.64 15.57
N ASP A 66 23.55 -9.78 15.24
CA ASP A 66 23.23 -10.83 16.22
C ASP A 66 24.51 -11.34 16.92
N SER A 67 25.57 -11.63 16.16
CA SER A 67 26.86 -12.07 16.75
C SER A 67 27.54 -11.00 17.61
N LEU A 68 27.45 -9.72 17.23
CA LEU A 68 28.03 -8.62 18.01
C LEU A 68 27.25 -8.41 19.31
N GLN A 69 25.93 -8.52 19.27
CA GLN A 69 25.10 -8.39 20.45
C GLN A 69 25.46 -9.46 21.49
N GLU A 70 25.59 -10.73 21.08
CA GLU A 70 25.98 -11.83 21.96
C GLU A 70 27.36 -11.58 22.63
N LYS A 71 28.34 -11.09 21.85
CA LYS A 71 29.67 -10.77 22.38
C LYS A 71 29.65 -9.63 23.40
N ILE A 72 28.86 -8.58 23.14
CA ILE A 72 28.75 -7.43 24.06
C ILE A 72 28.05 -7.85 25.35
N GLU A 73 26.99 -8.65 25.27
CA GLU A 73 26.29 -9.19 26.45
C GLU A 73 27.22 -10.06 27.31
N LEU A 74 28.07 -10.88 26.69
CA LEU A 74 29.08 -11.68 27.39
C LEU A 74 30.13 -10.80 28.10
N VAL A 75 30.63 -9.76 27.45
CA VAL A 75 31.60 -8.81 28.04
C VAL A 75 30.98 -8.05 29.23
N VAL A 76 29.71 -7.65 29.13
CA VAL A 76 28.99 -7.02 30.25
C VAL A 76 28.86 -7.99 31.44
N GLN A 77 28.50 -9.25 31.19
CA GLN A 77 28.42 -10.26 32.25
C GLN A 77 29.77 -10.57 32.90
N GLU A 78 30.86 -10.59 32.12
CA GLU A 78 32.21 -10.82 32.65
C GLU A 78 32.68 -9.62 33.51
N MET A 79 32.35 -8.40 33.09
CA MET A 79 32.56 -7.22 33.92
C MET A 79 31.74 -7.30 35.22
N GLU A 80 30.52 -7.85 35.22
CA GLU A 80 29.76 -8.04 36.46
C GLU A 80 30.39 -9.06 37.41
N LYS A 81 31.02 -10.12 36.89
CA LYS A 81 31.69 -11.15 37.71
C LYS A 81 32.98 -10.64 38.35
N ASN A 82 33.78 -9.84 37.65
CA ASN A 82 35.05 -9.29 38.15
C ASN A 82 34.83 -7.99 38.96
N LYS A 83 33.81 -7.94 39.81
CA LYS A 83 33.38 -6.72 40.54
C LYS A 83 34.34 -6.27 41.64
N ASP A 84 35.06 -7.21 42.25
CA ASP A 84 35.80 -6.95 43.49
C ASP A 84 37.27 -6.55 43.27
N ASP A 85 37.86 -6.79 42.08
CA ASP A 85 39.30 -6.59 41.83
C ASP A 85 39.69 -5.25 41.14
N LEU A 86 38.72 -4.39 40.79
CA LEU A 86 38.98 -3.23 39.91
C LEU A 86 38.37 -1.91 40.41
N GLU A 87 38.50 -1.61 41.70
CA GLU A 87 38.02 -0.36 42.31
C GLU A 87 38.99 0.84 42.13
N LYS A 88 40.10 0.68 41.40
CA LYS A 88 41.21 1.66 41.30
C LYS A 88 41.48 2.26 39.90
N GLY A 89 40.46 2.41 39.07
CA GLY A 89 40.57 3.09 37.77
C GLY A 89 39.57 4.25 37.61
N CYS A 90 40.02 5.38 37.03
CA CYS A 90 39.26 6.63 36.87
C CYS A 90 38.11 6.54 35.85
N ILE A 91 37.01 5.88 36.22
CA ILE A 91 35.58 6.10 35.88
C ILE A 91 34.80 5.03 36.67
N PRO A 92 33.77 5.35 37.49
CA PRO A 92 33.04 4.33 38.23
C PRO A 92 32.34 3.35 37.27
N LYS A 93 32.54 2.05 37.48
CA LYS A 93 32.03 0.93 36.65
C LYS A 93 30.54 1.02 36.29
N LEU A 94 29.76 1.69 37.13
CA LEU A 94 28.33 1.97 36.92
C LEU A 94 28.08 2.91 35.74
N GLU A 95 28.96 3.88 35.52
CA GLU A 95 28.85 4.87 34.45
C GLU A 95 29.27 4.28 33.10
N CYS A 96 30.32 3.44 33.07
CA CYS A 96 30.70 2.67 31.88
C CYS A 96 29.63 1.62 31.50
N LYS A 97 29.02 0.94 32.50
CA LYS A 97 27.89 0.03 32.26
C LYS A 97 26.67 0.76 31.69
N ARG A 98 26.29 1.89 32.31
CA ARG A 98 25.19 2.73 31.80
C ARG A 98 25.47 3.23 30.40
N PHE A 99 26.70 3.62 30.11
CA PHE A 99 27.12 4.03 28.76
C PHE A 99 27.00 2.88 27.75
N LEU A 100 27.49 1.68 28.06
CA LEU A 100 27.36 0.52 27.18
C LEU A 100 25.89 0.11 26.96
N GLU A 101 25.07 0.14 28.00
CA GLU A 101 23.64 -0.18 27.88
C GLU A 101 22.85 0.89 27.09
N ASP A 102 23.07 2.17 27.39
CA ASP A 102 22.31 3.28 26.82
C ASP A 102 22.79 3.69 25.41
N GLU A 103 24.10 3.72 25.18
CA GLU A 103 24.70 4.24 23.93
C GLU A 103 25.04 3.13 22.92
N VAL A 104 25.15 1.87 23.35
CA VAL A 104 25.56 0.77 22.45
C VAL A 104 24.48 -0.30 22.33
N ILE A 105 24.05 -0.92 23.42
CA ILE A 105 23.13 -2.07 23.37
C ILE A 105 21.73 -1.65 22.91
N LYS A 106 21.16 -0.58 23.48
CA LYS A 106 19.83 -0.09 23.09
C LYS A 106 19.76 0.35 21.62
N PRO A 107 20.71 1.16 21.10
CA PRO A 107 20.72 1.51 19.67
C PRO A 107 20.94 0.31 18.76
N LEU A 108 21.79 -0.65 19.15
CA LEU A 108 22.03 -1.87 18.38
C LEU A 108 20.77 -2.75 18.29
N TYR A 109 20.07 -2.95 19.40
CA TYR A 109 18.82 -3.72 19.44
C TYR A 109 17.70 -3.01 18.67
N SER A 110 17.63 -1.68 18.77
CA SER A 110 16.70 -0.85 17.99
C SER A 110 16.96 -0.97 16.49
N ALA A 111 18.22 -0.87 16.07
CA ALA A 111 18.62 -1.02 14.68
C ALA A 111 18.34 -2.44 14.15
N HIS A 112 18.57 -3.48 14.96
CA HIS A 112 18.28 -4.87 14.60
C HIS A 112 16.79 -5.11 14.35
N ILE A 113 15.94 -4.66 15.27
CA ILE A 113 14.48 -4.75 15.12
C ILE A 113 14.03 -3.95 13.91
N ALA A 114 14.53 -2.72 13.74
CA ALA A 114 14.18 -1.88 12.61
C ALA A 114 14.52 -2.57 11.28
N LEU A 115 15.71 -3.18 11.17
CA LEU A 115 16.13 -3.91 9.98
C LEU A 115 15.29 -5.17 9.72
N ARG A 116 14.94 -5.96 10.74
CA ARG A 116 14.03 -7.11 10.57
C ARG A 116 12.60 -6.71 10.20
N GLN A 117 12.16 -5.52 10.58
CA GLN A 117 10.85 -5.00 10.18
C GLN A 117 10.81 -4.54 8.72
N ILE A 118 11.97 -4.34 8.08
CA ILE A 118 12.05 -4.07 6.64
C ILE A 118 11.71 -5.37 5.90
N ARG A 119 10.46 -5.49 5.46
CA ARG A 119 10.06 -6.56 4.53
C ARG A 119 10.69 -6.29 3.17
N LEU A 120 11.72 -7.06 2.82
CA LEU A 120 12.26 -7.12 1.46
C LEU A 120 11.48 -8.16 0.65
N PRO A 121 11.08 -7.85 -0.60
CA PRO A 121 10.39 -8.80 -1.44
C PRO A 121 11.35 -9.95 -1.81
N ARG A 122 10.96 -11.18 -1.48
CA ARG A 122 11.69 -12.39 -1.86
C ARG A 122 11.38 -12.69 -3.32
N ILE A 123 12.29 -12.32 -4.22
CA ILE A 123 12.18 -12.65 -5.64
C ILE A 123 12.64 -14.10 -5.81
N GLU A 124 11.72 -15.05 -5.61
CA GLU A 124 11.96 -16.43 -5.97
C GLU A 124 11.78 -16.58 -7.49
N GLY A 125 12.90 -16.49 -8.22
CA GLY A 125 13.03 -17.04 -9.57
C GLY A 125 12.74 -16.09 -10.73
N ASN A 126 13.83 -15.70 -11.42
CA ASN A 126 13.91 -15.28 -12.83
C ASN A 126 12.82 -14.34 -13.37
N GLY A 127 13.11 -13.03 -13.28
CA GLY A 127 12.34 -11.89 -13.83
C GLY A 127 12.19 -11.81 -15.35
N ARG A 128 11.94 -12.92 -16.06
CA ARG A 128 11.48 -12.91 -17.47
C ARG A 128 10.26 -13.79 -17.74
N HIS A 129 9.75 -14.52 -16.74
CA HIS A 129 8.62 -15.43 -16.90
C HIS A 129 7.42 -15.13 -15.99
N ALA A 130 7.46 -14.06 -15.20
CA ALA A 130 6.36 -13.63 -14.33
C ALA A 130 4.98 -13.62 -15.04
N CYS A 131 4.94 -13.08 -16.26
CA CYS A 131 3.72 -13.05 -17.07
C CYS A 131 3.29 -14.42 -17.61
N VAL A 132 4.24 -15.31 -17.86
CA VAL A 132 3.97 -16.70 -18.26
C VAL A 132 3.31 -17.47 -17.10
N SER A 133 3.74 -17.21 -15.87
CA SER A 133 3.14 -17.79 -14.66
C SER A 133 1.68 -17.35 -14.46
N MET A 134 1.30 -16.19 -15.01
CA MET A 134 -0.03 -15.58 -14.92
C MET A 134 -0.83 -15.65 -16.22
N LYS A 135 -0.61 -16.70 -17.01
CA LYS A 135 -1.25 -16.87 -18.32
C LYS A 135 -2.78 -16.71 -18.27
N LYS A 136 -3.45 -17.28 -17.25
CA LYS A 136 -4.91 -17.25 -17.15
C LYS A 136 -5.43 -15.83 -16.94
N GLU A 137 -4.85 -15.08 -16.03
CA GLU A 137 -5.19 -13.68 -15.77
C GLU A 137 -4.89 -12.79 -16.97
N LEU A 138 -3.80 -13.09 -17.70
CA LEU A 138 -3.45 -12.38 -18.91
C LEU A 138 -4.47 -12.64 -20.03
N GLU A 139 -4.91 -13.89 -20.20
CA GLU A 139 -5.94 -14.26 -21.18
C GLU A 139 -7.25 -13.55 -20.87
N GLU A 140 -7.66 -13.50 -19.60
CA GLU A 140 -8.85 -12.77 -19.16
C GLU A 140 -8.68 -11.25 -19.34
N TYR A 141 -7.49 -10.70 -19.07
CA TYR A 141 -7.16 -9.31 -19.40
C TYR A 141 -7.17 -9.07 -20.93
N MET A 142 -6.88 -10.05 -21.76
CA MET A 142 -6.87 -9.86 -23.22
C MET A 142 -8.19 -10.24 -23.89
N ASP A 143 -9.19 -10.68 -23.12
CA ASP A 143 -10.54 -10.98 -23.59
C ASP A 143 -11.39 -9.71 -23.77
N TYR A 144 -11.17 -9.04 -24.90
CA TYR A 144 -11.94 -7.88 -25.32
C TYR A 144 -12.19 -7.89 -26.84
N ASP A 145 -13.32 -7.32 -27.26
CA ASP A 145 -13.58 -7.12 -28.68
C ASP A 145 -12.86 -5.86 -29.20
N ILE A 146 -12.27 -5.95 -30.38
CA ILE A 146 -11.58 -4.83 -31.02
C ILE A 146 -12.62 -3.73 -31.34
N GLY A 147 -12.31 -2.48 -30.95
CA GLY A 147 -13.20 -1.33 -31.18
C GLY A 147 -14.42 -1.24 -30.26
N SER A 148 -14.65 -2.23 -29.38
CA SER A 148 -15.65 -2.11 -28.32
C SER A 148 -15.10 -1.35 -27.11
N TYR A 149 -15.95 -1.07 -26.12
CA TYR A 149 -15.50 -0.47 -24.87
C TYR A 149 -14.74 -1.48 -24.01
N CYS A 150 -13.60 -1.07 -23.45
CA CYS A 150 -12.86 -1.90 -22.50
C CYS A 150 -13.72 -2.24 -21.27
N LYS A 151 -13.58 -3.48 -20.79
CA LYS A 151 -14.14 -3.93 -19.51
C LYS A 151 -13.53 -3.13 -18.33
N ASP A 152 -14.14 -3.22 -17.15
CA ASP A 152 -13.65 -2.58 -15.93
C ASP A 152 -12.76 -3.51 -15.10
N ASP A 153 -11.69 -3.95 -15.73
CA ASP A 153 -10.80 -5.03 -15.28
C ASP A 153 -9.46 -4.49 -14.77
N TRP A 154 -9.49 -3.30 -14.16
CA TRP A 154 -8.34 -2.70 -13.49
C TRP A 154 -7.68 -3.66 -12.50
N ASN A 155 -8.47 -4.46 -11.77
CA ASN A 155 -7.95 -5.42 -10.79
C ASN A 155 -7.05 -6.47 -11.43
N PHE A 156 -7.40 -6.97 -12.63
CA PHE A 156 -6.54 -7.89 -13.38
C PHE A 156 -5.29 -7.19 -13.89
N ALA A 157 -5.44 -5.97 -14.41
CA ALA A 157 -4.32 -5.14 -14.85
C ALA A 157 -3.29 -4.97 -13.72
N GLN A 158 -3.76 -4.56 -12.54
CA GLN A 158 -2.93 -4.33 -11.38
C GLN A 158 -2.32 -5.64 -10.85
N LYS A 159 -3.09 -6.73 -10.82
CA LYS A 159 -2.58 -8.04 -10.40
C LYS A 159 -1.45 -8.51 -11.31
N LEU A 160 -1.60 -8.35 -12.63
CA LEU A 160 -0.56 -8.67 -13.60
C LEU A 160 0.69 -7.80 -13.38
N LEU A 161 0.52 -6.48 -13.24
CA LEU A 161 1.63 -5.55 -13.00
C LEU A 161 2.41 -5.87 -11.71
N ILE A 162 1.72 -6.06 -10.58
CA ILE A 162 2.34 -6.34 -9.27
C ILE A 162 3.18 -7.62 -9.31
N ASN A 163 2.75 -8.62 -10.09
CA ASN A 163 3.48 -9.88 -10.23
C ASN A 163 4.57 -9.83 -11.31
N GLY A 164 4.88 -8.66 -11.88
CA GLY A 164 5.98 -8.48 -12.84
C GLY A 164 5.59 -8.60 -14.31
N CYS A 165 4.31 -8.49 -14.65
CA CYS A 165 3.82 -8.43 -16.05
C CYS A 165 3.81 -6.98 -16.58
N ASP A 166 4.94 -6.29 -16.48
CA ASP A 166 5.12 -4.92 -16.97
C ASP A 166 6.13 -4.92 -18.13
N PRO A 167 5.81 -4.38 -19.33
CA PRO A 167 4.58 -3.69 -19.69
C PRO A 167 3.40 -4.62 -20.02
N LEU A 168 2.19 -4.20 -19.64
CA LEU A 168 0.97 -4.85 -20.09
C LEU A 168 0.80 -4.72 -21.62
N PRO A 169 0.28 -5.75 -22.30
CA PRO A 169 -0.02 -5.64 -23.72
C PRO A 169 -1.01 -4.51 -23.99
N ARG A 170 -0.73 -3.70 -25.01
CA ARG A 170 -1.67 -2.66 -25.44
C ARG A 170 -2.96 -3.30 -25.94
N ARG A 171 -4.09 -2.81 -25.42
CA ARG A 171 -5.41 -3.22 -25.87
C ARG A 171 -5.91 -2.33 -27.01
N ARG A 172 -6.71 -2.92 -27.91
CA ARG A 172 -7.40 -2.22 -29.01
C ARG A 172 -8.87 -1.90 -28.72
N CYS A 173 -9.28 -1.99 -27.46
CA CYS A 173 -10.58 -1.52 -27.00
C CYS A 173 -10.53 -0.02 -26.68
N LEU A 174 -11.69 0.63 -26.70
CA LEU A 174 -11.87 2.04 -26.38
C LEU A 174 -12.00 2.19 -24.87
N THR A 175 -11.08 2.91 -24.24
CA THR A 175 -11.20 3.26 -22.83
C THR A 175 -12.38 4.21 -22.64
N ARG A 176 -13.20 3.96 -21.61
CA ARG A 176 -14.29 4.87 -21.27
C ARG A 176 -13.69 6.15 -20.70
N ALA A 177 -13.76 7.24 -21.47
CA ALA A 177 -13.54 8.58 -20.96
C ALA A 177 -14.68 8.97 -20.00
N SER A 178 -14.42 9.90 -19.08
CA SER A 178 -15.51 10.48 -18.29
C SER A 178 -16.49 11.20 -19.22
N LYS A 179 -17.79 11.09 -18.94
CA LYS A 179 -18.81 11.81 -19.72
C LYS A 179 -18.77 13.31 -19.48
N LEU A 180 -18.13 13.74 -18.38
CA LEU A 180 -18.11 15.11 -17.90
C LEU A 180 -16.65 15.54 -17.76
N TYR A 181 -16.02 15.93 -18.86
CA TYR A 181 -14.72 16.56 -18.80
C TYR A 181 -14.84 17.90 -18.09
N GLN A 182 -14.11 18.07 -16.99
CA GLN A 182 -13.90 19.34 -16.33
C GLN A 182 -12.42 19.68 -16.40
N LYS A 183 -12.13 20.94 -16.71
CA LYS A 183 -10.76 21.43 -16.72
C LYS A 183 -10.20 21.27 -15.30
N PRO A 184 -8.99 20.68 -15.13
CA PRO A 184 -8.38 20.56 -13.81
C PRO A 184 -8.14 21.95 -13.21
N TYR A 185 -8.10 22.01 -11.89
CA TYR A 185 -7.73 23.23 -11.17
C TYR A 185 -6.34 23.73 -11.62
N PRO A 186 -6.09 25.05 -11.57
CA PRO A 186 -4.74 25.58 -11.73
C PRO A 186 -3.77 24.92 -10.75
N ILE A 187 -2.48 24.83 -11.11
CA ILE A 187 -1.46 24.07 -10.36
C ILE A 187 -1.49 24.41 -8.85
N ASN A 188 -1.52 25.70 -8.52
CA ASN A 188 -1.56 26.22 -7.15
C ASN A 188 -2.75 25.68 -6.33
N GLU A 189 -3.92 25.51 -6.94
CA GLU A 189 -5.13 25.03 -6.27
C GLU A 189 -5.23 23.50 -6.30
N SER A 190 -4.74 22.87 -7.38
CA SER A 190 -4.83 21.42 -7.59
C SER A 190 -4.03 20.61 -6.56
N LEU A 191 -2.98 21.20 -6.00
CA LEU A 191 -2.14 20.56 -4.99
C LEU A 191 -2.83 20.45 -3.63
N TRP A 192 -3.78 21.34 -3.34
CA TRP A 192 -4.37 21.50 -2.00
C TRP A 192 -5.89 21.29 -1.95
N ARG A 193 -6.55 21.10 -3.10
CA ARG A 193 -7.97 20.72 -3.15
C ARG A 193 -8.19 19.30 -3.60
N ILE A 194 -9.21 18.68 -3.02
CA ILE A 194 -9.76 17.42 -3.49
C ILE A 194 -10.41 17.66 -4.87
N PRO A 195 -10.02 16.93 -5.92
CA PRO A 195 -10.60 17.07 -7.24
C PRO A 195 -12.01 16.46 -7.27
N ASP A 196 -12.75 16.78 -8.33
CA ASP A 196 -14.08 16.21 -8.55
C ASP A 196 -14.02 14.69 -8.80
N GLY A 197 -14.84 13.94 -8.06
CA GLY A 197 -14.93 12.48 -8.16
C GLY A 197 -15.57 11.96 -9.45
N ARG A 198 -16.22 12.81 -10.26
CA ARG A 198 -16.94 12.37 -11.47
C ARG A 198 -16.04 11.80 -12.58
N ASN A 199 -14.75 12.12 -12.55
CA ASN A 199 -13.76 11.61 -13.52
C ASN A 199 -13.17 10.25 -13.12
N VAL A 200 -13.48 9.75 -11.93
CA VAL A 200 -12.95 8.48 -11.41
C VAL A 200 -13.96 7.36 -11.59
N ARG A 201 -13.48 6.17 -11.96
CA ARG A 201 -14.28 4.95 -12.03
C ARG A 201 -14.37 4.31 -10.65
N TRP A 202 -15.48 4.55 -9.96
CA TRP A 202 -15.68 4.04 -8.61
C TRP A 202 -16.18 2.60 -8.55
N SER A 203 -16.48 1.95 -9.67
CA SER A 203 -17.16 0.64 -9.81
C SER A 203 -16.69 -0.44 -8.83
N ASN A 204 -15.38 -0.57 -8.66
CA ASN A 204 -14.73 -1.58 -7.81
C ASN A 204 -14.39 -1.08 -6.39
N TYR A 205 -14.78 0.15 -6.03
CA TYR A 205 -14.58 0.71 -4.70
C TYR A 205 -15.91 0.75 -3.93
N LEU A 206 -15.89 0.48 -2.63
CA LEU A 206 -17.11 0.60 -1.81
C LEU A 206 -17.50 2.08 -1.61
N CYS A 207 -16.51 2.98 -1.56
CA CYS A 207 -16.75 4.42 -1.63
C CYS A 207 -16.95 4.88 -3.07
N ARG A 208 -17.94 5.75 -3.30
CA ARG A 208 -18.31 6.24 -4.65
C ARG A 208 -17.93 7.70 -4.92
N ASN A 209 -17.23 8.31 -3.97
CA ASN A 209 -16.75 9.68 -4.05
C ASN A 209 -15.60 9.89 -3.04
N TYR A 210 -14.90 11.01 -3.17
CA TYR A 210 -13.79 11.36 -2.28
C TYR A 210 -14.26 11.70 -0.87
N GLU A 211 -15.48 12.24 -0.70
CA GLU A 211 -16.04 12.53 0.61
C GLU A 211 -16.22 11.26 1.46
N CYS A 212 -16.64 10.16 0.83
CA CYS A 212 -16.72 8.85 1.49
C CYS A 212 -15.33 8.35 1.91
N LEU A 213 -14.31 8.53 1.09
CA LEU A 213 -12.93 8.13 1.42
C LEU A 213 -12.36 8.97 2.58
N SER A 214 -12.68 10.26 2.61
CA SER A 214 -12.27 11.17 3.69
C SER A 214 -13.04 10.95 4.99
N SER A 215 -14.25 10.38 4.92
CA SER A 215 -15.07 10.15 6.10
C SER A 215 -14.44 9.07 6.99
N ARG A 216 -14.58 9.21 8.32
CA ARG A 216 -14.19 8.17 9.27
C ARG A 216 -15.13 6.97 9.10
N ASN A 217 -14.85 6.10 8.14
CA ASN A 217 -15.65 4.91 7.88
C ASN A 217 -15.36 3.84 8.95
N PRO A 218 -16.35 3.44 9.77
CA PRO A 218 -16.16 2.41 10.79
C PRO A 218 -16.21 0.97 10.24
N LYS A 219 -16.35 0.81 8.91
CA LYS A 219 -16.50 -0.51 8.27
C LYS A 219 -15.17 -1.28 8.28
N ARG A 220 -15.24 -2.59 8.59
CA ARG A 220 -14.13 -3.55 8.47
C ARG A 220 -13.63 -3.57 7.01
N GLY A 221 -12.31 -3.64 6.81
CA GLY A 221 -11.66 -3.63 5.48
C GLY A 221 -11.06 -2.28 5.06
N TYR A 222 -11.45 -1.18 5.71
CA TYR A 222 -10.85 0.14 5.47
C TYR A 222 -9.70 0.41 6.44
N THR A 223 -8.53 0.75 5.91
CA THR A 223 -7.45 1.36 6.70
C THR A 223 -7.90 2.76 7.09
N LYS A 224 -7.96 3.06 8.39
CA LYS A 224 -8.36 4.38 8.89
C LYS A 224 -7.39 5.45 8.38
N CYS A 225 -7.71 6.08 7.26
CA CYS A 225 -7.05 7.29 6.82
C CYS A 225 -7.61 8.46 7.65
N THR A 226 -7.12 8.61 8.88
CA THR A 226 -7.49 9.76 9.73
C THR A 226 -6.65 10.95 9.28
N GLY A 227 -7.23 11.82 8.45
CA GLY A 227 -6.61 13.09 8.06
C GLY A 227 -5.84 13.11 6.73
N CYS A 228 -5.79 12.03 5.92
CA CYS A 228 -5.03 12.09 4.65
C CYS A 228 -5.67 12.95 3.55
N PHE A 229 -6.91 13.40 3.74
CA PHE A 229 -7.58 14.38 2.87
C PHE A 229 -7.71 15.77 3.53
N GLU A 230 -7.08 15.99 4.69
CA GLU A 230 -7.02 17.31 5.35
C GLU A 230 -5.86 18.13 4.77
N MET A 231 -5.96 18.45 3.47
CA MET A 231 -4.88 19.07 2.69
C MET A 231 -4.41 20.42 3.27
N GLU A 232 -5.31 21.19 3.88
CA GLU A 232 -5.00 22.48 4.53
C GLU A 232 -4.02 22.32 5.72
N LYS A 233 -4.13 21.21 6.47
CA LYS A 233 -3.19 20.94 7.59
C LYS A 233 -1.83 20.50 7.08
N GLU A 234 -1.80 19.74 5.99
CA GLU A 234 -0.56 19.31 5.35
C GLU A 234 0.14 20.47 4.62
N GLU A 235 -0.63 21.40 4.04
CA GLU A 235 -0.13 22.66 3.48
C GLU A 235 0.62 23.45 4.55
N LEU A 236 -0.02 23.69 5.71
CA LEU A 236 0.61 24.42 6.81
C LEU A 236 1.90 23.74 7.31
N LYS A 237 1.92 22.41 7.45
CA LYS A 237 3.14 21.66 7.84
C LYS A 237 4.27 21.80 6.84
N ARG A 238 3.98 21.79 5.54
CA ARG A 238 4.98 21.93 4.48
C ARG A 238 5.44 23.37 4.28
N VAL A 239 4.59 24.34 4.60
CA VAL A 239 4.89 25.78 4.47
C VAL A 239 5.61 26.34 5.70
N THR A 240 5.49 25.73 6.89
CA THR A 240 6.23 26.18 8.07
C THR A 240 7.70 25.75 8.06
N ASN A 241 8.56 26.70 7.69
CA ASN A 241 10.00 26.82 7.98
C ASN A 241 10.83 25.53 7.84
N SER A 242 11.10 25.11 6.60
CA SER A 242 12.37 24.44 6.30
C SER A 242 13.51 25.43 6.57
N SER A 243 14.20 25.26 7.71
CA SER A 243 15.41 26.01 8.06
C SER A 243 16.65 25.50 7.31
N LEU A 244 16.48 24.60 6.35
CA LEU A 244 17.54 23.99 5.56
C LEU A 244 17.57 24.60 4.15
N ALA A 245 18.74 25.07 3.76
CA ALA A 245 19.00 25.81 2.51
C ALA A 245 18.80 25.01 1.20
N VAL A 246 18.25 23.78 1.26
CA VAL A 246 18.17 22.84 0.14
C VAL A 246 16.73 22.46 -0.23
N ASP A 247 15.72 23.00 0.45
CA ASP A 247 14.32 22.69 0.14
C ASP A 247 13.73 23.69 -0.87
N PHE A 248 13.21 23.17 -1.99
CA PHE A 248 12.39 23.94 -2.94
C PHE A 248 11.05 24.26 -2.29
N PHE A 249 10.61 25.52 -2.36
CA PHE A 249 9.27 25.87 -1.91
C PHE A 249 8.24 25.41 -2.94
N ILE A 250 7.03 25.07 -2.49
CA ILE A 250 5.91 24.73 -3.39
C ILE A 250 5.54 25.89 -4.34
N LYS A 251 6.02 27.11 -4.04
CA LYS A 251 5.86 28.31 -4.87
C LYS A 251 6.89 28.40 -6.00
N ASP A 252 7.93 27.58 -5.96
CA ASP A 252 9.03 27.56 -6.93
C ASP A 252 8.76 26.59 -8.10
N VAL A 253 7.63 25.86 -8.07
CA VAL A 253 7.12 24.93 -9.11
C VAL A 253 5.81 25.46 -9.67
#